data_AF-A0A2T4UN49-F1
#
_entry.id   AF-A0A2T4UN49-F1
#
_cell.length_a   1.000
_cell.length_b   1.000
_cell.length_c   1.000
_cell.angle_alpha   90.00
_cell.angle_beta   90.00
_cell.angle_gamma   90.00
#
_symmetry.space_group_name_H-M   'P 1'
#
loop_
_entity.id
_entity.type
_entity.pdbx_description
1 polymer ?
#
loop_
_entity_poly.entity_id
_entity_poly.type
_entity_poly.pdbx_seq_one_letter_code
_entity_poly.pdbx_strand_id
1 'polypeptide(L)'
;MQTFTAGSQCTANFVFTDASGGVYLGQAAHCAGTGEATDTNGCEAKSLPLGTAVTVRGASRPGTLVYSSWLTMQGRGERDDDTCQYNDFALVKLDRADHGRVNPSIPHWGGPTAPSSSGTRLLDTVYSYGNSSLRGGLKLLSPKRGVSLGANGGGWNHPVYTLTPGIPGDSGSAFLDRSGRALGVLSTLSIAPVPLSNGVSDVTRAVRYANANGGVAVTLATGTERFRANALPLGVRLGLLDL
;
A
#
# COMPACT_ATOMS: atom_id res chain seq x y z
N MET A 1 -0.71 -7.15 -6.03
CA MET A 1 -1.91 -7.92 -6.45
C MET A 1 -3.03 -6.94 -6.75
N GLN A 2 -3.97 -7.20 -7.67
CA GLN A 2 -5.10 -6.29 -7.91
C GLN A 2 -6.25 -6.55 -6.93
N THR A 3 -6.86 -5.49 -6.43
CA THR A 3 -8.13 -5.49 -5.69
C THR A 3 -9.17 -4.67 -6.47
N PHE A 4 -10.43 -5.07 -6.36
CA PHE A 4 -11.56 -4.32 -6.91
C PHE A 4 -12.64 -4.17 -5.83
N THR A 5 -12.97 -2.92 -5.52
CA THR A 5 -14.04 -2.58 -4.57
C THR A 5 -15.10 -1.80 -5.31
N ALA A 6 -16.29 -2.37 -5.49
CA ALA A 6 -17.39 -1.76 -6.26
C ALA A 6 -16.99 -1.22 -7.66
N GLY A 7 -16.06 -1.89 -8.34
CA GLY A 7 -15.57 -1.50 -9.67
C GLY A 7 -14.29 -0.66 -9.66
N SER A 8 -13.94 -0.04 -8.53
CA SER A 8 -12.67 0.69 -8.37
C SER A 8 -11.49 -0.28 -8.28
N GLN A 9 -10.57 -0.19 -9.23
CA GLN A 9 -9.37 -1.03 -9.27
C GLN A 9 -8.24 -0.39 -8.47
N CYS A 10 -7.63 -1.15 -7.58
CA CYS A 10 -6.43 -0.79 -6.83
C CYS A 10 -5.40 -1.92 -6.81
N THR A 11 -4.21 -1.63 -6.30
CA THR A 11 -3.14 -2.59 -6.05
C THR A 11 -3.02 -2.80 -4.55
N ALA A 12 -3.09 -4.04 -4.07
CA ALA A 12 -2.81 -4.37 -2.68
C ALA A 12 -1.34 -4.12 -2.33
N ASN A 13 -1.07 -3.64 -1.11
CA ASN A 13 0.28 -3.40 -0.59
C ASN A 13 0.90 -4.65 0.05
N PHE A 14 0.77 -4.76 1.37
CA PHE A 14 1.42 -5.73 2.23
C PHE A 14 0.40 -6.73 2.75
N VAL A 15 0.93 -7.85 3.26
CA VAL A 15 0.15 -8.83 4.00
C VAL A 15 0.24 -8.50 5.48
N PHE A 16 -0.88 -8.58 6.17
CA PHE A 16 -0.96 -8.47 7.62
C PHE A 16 -1.61 -9.71 8.21
N THR A 17 -1.28 -10.02 9.46
CA THR A 17 -1.83 -11.15 10.20
C THR A 17 -2.24 -10.76 11.61
N ASP A 18 -3.17 -11.49 12.20
CA ASP A 18 -3.54 -11.35 13.61
C ASP A 18 -3.23 -12.62 14.43
N ALA A 19 -3.39 -12.53 15.75
CA ALA A 19 -3.13 -13.65 16.67
C ALA A 19 -4.10 -14.84 16.50
N SER A 20 -5.25 -14.64 15.86
CA SER A 20 -6.23 -15.69 15.56
C SER A 20 -5.94 -16.43 14.23
N GLY A 21 -4.88 -16.04 13.52
CA GLY A 21 -4.51 -16.60 12.23
C GLY A 21 -5.29 -16.02 11.05
N GLY A 22 -5.91 -14.85 11.23
CA GLY A 22 -6.49 -14.07 10.14
C GLY A 22 -5.39 -13.55 9.20
N VAL A 23 -5.67 -13.54 7.89
CA VAL A 23 -4.78 -12.98 6.87
C VAL A 23 -5.49 -11.83 6.17
N TYR A 24 -4.77 -10.73 6.02
CA TYR A 24 -5.31 -9.48 5.49
C TYR A 24 -4.38 -8.95 4.39
N LEU A 25 -4.98 -8.35 3.37
CA LEU A 25 -4.28 -7.51 2.40
C LEU A 25 -4.54 -6.05 2.75
N GLY A 26 -3.49 -5.25 2.83
CA GLY A 26 -3.68 -3.81 2.87
C GLY A 26 -3.99 -3.25 1.48
N GLN A 27 -4.78 -2.19 1.44
CA GLN A 27 -5.00 -1.33 0.28
C GLN A 27 -5.09 0.13 0.73
N ALA A 28 -5.17 1.09 -0.21
CA ALA A 28 -5.53 2.46 0.14
C ALA A 28 -7.01 2.53 0.53
N ALA A 29 -7.38 3.40 1.48
CA ALA A 29 -8.77 3.56 1.92
C ALA A 29 -9.64 4.18 0.81
N HIS A 30 -9.10 5.12 0.03
CA HIS A 30 -9.82 5.73 -1.09
C HIS A 30 -10.23 4.74 -2.18
N CYS A 31 -9.64 3.52 -2.20
CA CYS A 31 -10.09 2.45 -3.09
C CYS A 31 -11.53 2.01 -2.84
N ALA A 32 -12.05 2.28 -1.63
CA ALA A 32 -13.44 2.11 -1.26
C ALA A 32 -14.22 3.44 -1.23
N GLY A 33 -13.60 4.53 -1.68
CA GLY A 33 -14.21 5.86 -1.77
C GLY A 33 -15.39 5.87 -2.75
N THR A 34 -16.40 6.68 -2.45
CA THR A 34 -17.57 6.91 -3.31
C THR A 34 -17.67 8.37 -3.78
N GLY A 35 -16.64 9.16 -3.49
CA GLY A 35 -16.52 10.55 -3.89
C GLY A 35 -15.76 10.73 -5.20
N GLU A 36 -15.29 11.95 -5.44
CA GLU A 36 -14.49 12.27 -6.63
C GLU A 36 -13.07 11.71 -6.50
N ALA A 37 -12.41 11.48 -7.63
CA ALA A 37 -11.04 10.96 -7.64
C ALA A 37 -10.01 11.91 -6.98
N THR A 38 -10.39 13.18 -6.79
CA THR A 38 -9.60 14.21 -6.12
C THR A 38 -9.84 14.29 -4.61
N ASP A 39 -10.81 13.54 -4.08
CA ASP A 39 -11.09 13.50 -2.65
C ASP A 39 -9.96 12.78 -1.94
N THR A 40 -9.16 13.53 -1.19
CA THR A 40 -7.97 13.02 -0.47
C THR A 40 -8.06 13.17 1.03
N ASN A 41 -9.00 13.98 1.53
CA ASN A 41 -9.23 14.14 2.96
C ASN A 41 -10.16 13.03 3.47
N GLY A 42 -9.59 12.08 4.22
CA GLY A 42 -10.32 10.94 4.74
C GLY A 42 -11.33 11.27 5.83
N CYS A 43 -11.28 12.46 6.43
CA CYS A 43 -12.26 12.92 7.42
C CYS A 43 -13.54 13.47 6.75
N GLU A 44 -13.49 13.81 5.47
CA GLU A 44 -14.61 14.41 4.72
C GLU A 44 -15.13 13.49 3.61
N ALA A 45 -14.21 12.77 2.95
CA ALA A 45 -14.51 11.96 1.78
C ALA A 45 -15.41 10.75 2.12
N LYS A 46 -16.41 10.49 1.28
CA LYS A 46 -17.33 9.36 1.48
C LYS A 46 -16.66 8.03 1.13
N SER A 47 -16.99 6.99 1.89
CA SER A 47 -16.50 5.63 1.70
C SER A 47 -17.64 4.62 1.77
N LEU A 48 -17.50 3.51 1.04
CA LEU A 48 -18.32 2.31 1.23
C LEU A 48 -18.16 1.78 2.67
N PRO A 49 -19.18 1.13 3.23
CA PRO A 49 -19.15 0.65 4.61
C PRO A 49 -18.22 -0.56 4.78
N LEU A 50 -17.83 -0.83 6.02
CA LEU A 50 -17.22 -2.11 6.39
C LEU A 50 -18.15 -3.28 6.05
N GLY A 51 -17.59 -4.45 5.77
CA GLY A 51 -18.33 -5.61 5.26
C GLY A 51 -18.45 -5.64 3.74
N THR A 52 -18.07 -4.57 3.04
CA THR A 52 -18.05 -4.53 1.57
C THR A 52 -17.15 -5.63 1.01
N ALA A 53 -17.68 -6.39 0.05
CA ALA A 53 -16.93 -7.43 -0.66
C ALA A 53 -15.86 -6.79 -1.56
N VAL A 54 -14.65 -7.34 -1.51
CA VAL A 54 -13.52 -6.91 -2.34
C VAL A 54 -13.07 -8.08 -3.20
N THR A 55 -13.15 -7.94 -4.51
CA THR A 55 -12.62 -8.95 -5.43
C THR A 55 -11.10 -8.86 -5.42
N VAL A 56 -10.45 -9.98 -5.13
CA VAL A 56 -8.99 -10.08 -5.04
C VAL A 56 -8.48 -10.96 -6.18
N ARG A 57 -7.71 -10.39 -7.11
CA ARG A 57 -7.25 -11.15 -8.29
C ARG A 57 -6.29 -12.25 -7.89
N GLY A 58 -6.69 -13.51 -8.10
CA GLY A 58 -5.94 -14.71 -7.72
C GLY A 58 -6.52 -15.45 -6.50
N ALA A 59 -7.44 -14.81 -5.77
CA ALA A 59 -8.24 -15.46 -4.74
C ALA A 59 -9.39 -16.27 -5.39
N SER A 60 -9.82 -17.33 -4.71
CA SER A 60 -10.99 -18.13 -5.10
C SER A 60 -12.30 -17.53 -4.59
N ARG A 61 -12.24 -16.68 -3.57
CA ARG A 61 -13.40 -15.97 -3.00
C ARG A 61 -13.10 -14.48 -2.82
N PRO A 62 -14.14 -13.62 -2.78
CA PRO A 62 -13.96 -12.23 -2.39
C PRO A 62 -13.41 -12.14 -0.97
N GLY A 63 -12.54 -11.16 -0.74
CA GLY A 63 -12.22 -10.70 0.61
C GLY A 63 -13.30 -9.75 1.14
N THR A 64 -13.13 -9.30 2.38
CA THR A 64 -14.05 -8.38 3.05
C THR A 64 -13.30 -7.16 3.55
N LEU A 65 -13.77 -5.95 3.22
CA LEU A 65 -13.27 -4.72 3.82
C LEU A 65 -13.61 -4.71 5.32
N VAL A 66 -12.61 -4.89 6.18
CA VAL A 66 -12.80 -4.99 7.64
C VAL A 66 -12.26 -3.78 8.39
N TYR A 67 -11.47 -2.94 7.74
CA TYR A 67 -10.99 -1.69 8.30
C TYR A 67 -10.82 -0.66 7.19
N SER A 68 -11.14 0.59 7.50
CA SER A 68 -10.87 1.78 6.69
C SER A 68 -10.49 2.92 7.61
N SER A 69 -9.34 3.56 7.36
CA SER A 69 -8.89 4.73 8.11
C SER A 69 -9.90 5.87 8.00
N TRP A 70 -10.50 6.09 6.83
CA TRP A 70 -11.48 7.15 6.58
C TRP A 70 -12.72 6.97 7.45
N LEU A 71 -13.34 5.78 7.42
CA LEU A 71 -14.50 5.47 8.28
C LEU A 71 -14.15 5.58 9.76
N THR A 72 -12.95 5.16 10.15
CA THR A 72 -12.49 5.21 11.54
C THR A 72 -12.30 6.66 12.00
N MET A 73 -11.67 7.50 11.18
CA MET A 73 -11.48 8.93 11.46
C MET A 73 -12.82 9.66 11.57
N GLN A 74 -13.73 9.42 10.63
CA GLN A 74 -15.07 10.00 10.63
C GLN A 74 -15.89 9.59 11.86
N GLY A 75 -15.91 8.29 12.18
CA GLY A 75 -16.65 7.78 13.34
C GLY A 75 -16.12 8.30 14.67
N ARG A 76 -14.87 8.76 14.71
CA ARG A 76 -14.23 9.34 15.89
C ARG A 76 -14.26 10.88 15.91
N GLY A 77 -14.67 11.51 14.82
CA GLY A 77 -14.54 12.95 14.64
C GLY A 77 -13.09 13.42 14.74
N GLU A 78 -12.17 12.72 14.06
CA GLU A 78 -10.75 13.11 13.96
C GLU A 78 -10.62 14.55 13.43
N ARG A 79 -9.68 15.30 14.01
CA ARG A 79 -9.46 16.73 13.71
C ARG A 79 -8.00 17.07 13.42
N ASP A 80 -7.09 16.12 13.56
CA ASP A 80 -5.70 16.32 13.18
C ASP A 80 -5.59 16.38 11.65
N ASP A 81 -5.25 17.56 11.11
CA ASP A 81 -5.21 17.82 9.67
C ASP A 81 -4.30 16.84 8.92
N ASP A 82 -3.13 16.52 9.49
CA ASP A 82 -2.18 15.60 8.88
C ASP A 82 -2.73 14.16 8.83
N THR A 83 -3.36 13.71 9.91
CA THR A 83 -4.02 12.39 9.95
C THR A 83 -5.16 12.33 8.94
N CYS A 84 -6.03 13.35 8.91
CA CYS A 84 -7.13 13.46 7.95
C CYS A 84 -6.65 13.45 6.48
N GLN A 85 -5.56 14.16 6.19
CA GLN A 85 -5.05 14.33 4.83
C GLN A 85 -4.24 13.13 4.33
N TYR A 86 -3.57 12.39 5.21
CA TYR A 86 -2.55 11.43 4.79
C TYR A 86 -2.77 9.99 5.29
N ASN A 87 -3.69 9.74 6.22
CA ASN A 87 -4.03 8.38 6.64
C ASN A 87 -5.01 7.72 5.65
N ASP A 88 -4.46 7.10 4.62
CA ASP A 88 -5.20 6.46 3.52
C ASP A 88 -4.92 4.95 3.49
N PHE A 89 -5.47 4.22 4.47
CA PHE A 89 -5.17 2.82 4.70
C PHE A 89 -6.43 2.02 5.04
N ALA A 90 -6.56 0.85 4.41
CA ALA A 90 -7.65 -0.08 4.66
C ALA A 90 -7.14 -1.53 4.69
N LEU A 91 -7.88 -2.41 5.37
CA LEU A 91 -7.61 -3.85 5.42
C LEU A 91 -8.74 -4.63 4.78
N VAL A 92 -8.36 -5.57 3.93
CA VAL A 92 -9.23 -6.57 3.34
C VAL A 92 -8.89 -7.91 3.96
N LYS A 93 -9.81 -8.48 4.74
CA LYS A 93 -9.69 -9.83 5.27
C LYS A 93 -9.92 -10.84 4.15
N LEU A 94 -8.99 -11.79 3.99
CA LEU A 94 -9.14 -12.87 3.01
C LEU A 94 -9.97 -14.01 3.57
N ASP A 95 -10.63 -14.75 2.66
CA ASP A 95 -11.26 -16.01 3.02
C ASP A 95 -10.19 -17.05 3.37
N ARG A 96 -10.47 -17.88 4.38
CA ARG A 96 -9.54 -18.90 4.87
C ARG A 96 -9.09 -19.87 3.77
N ALA A 97 -9.93 -20.14 2.77
CA ALA A 97 -9.59 -21.00 1.64
C ALA A 97 -8.41 -20.47 0.80
N ASP A 98 -8.15 -19.16 0.85
CA ASP A 98 -7.10 -18.52 0.06
C ASP A 98 -5.81 -18.24 0.85
N HIS A 99 -5.79 -18.49 2.17
CA HIS A 99 -4.60 -18.21 3.00
C HIS A 99 -3.32 -18.89 2.48
N GLY A 100 -3.42 -20.14 2.01
CA GLY A 100 -2.28 -20.88 1.46
C GLY A 100 -1.75 -20.36 0.12
N ARG A 101 -2.44 -19.40 -0.51
CA ARG A 101 -2.05 -18.76 -1.77
C ARG A 101 -1.35 -17.42 -1.57
N VAL A 102 -1.26 -16.96 -0.32
CA VAL A 102 -0.71 -15.64 0.02
C VAL A 102 0.79 -15.72 0.17
N ASN A 103 1.51 -14.90 -0.57
CA ASN A 103 2.92 -14.63 -0.34
C ASN A 103 3.09 -13.16 0.10
N PRO A 104 3.62 -12.89 1.30
CA PRO A 104 3.91 -11.53 1.76
C PRO A 104 4.97 -10.81 0.93
N SER A 105 5.64 -11.50 -0.01
CA SER A 105 6.69 -10.91 -0.82
C SER A 105 6.21 -9.93 -1.86
N ILE A 106 6.86 -8.75 -1.90
CA ILE A 106 6.59 -7.78 -2.96
C ILE A 106 7.11 -8.35 -4.28
N PRO A 107 6.26 -8.45 -5.32
CA PRO A 107 6.69 -9.02 -6.59
C PRO A 107 7.92 -8.29 -7.14
N HIS A 108 8.84 -9.03 -7.74
CA HIS A 108 10.15 -8.58 -8.24
C HIS A 108 11.15 -8.15 -7.16
N TRP A 109 10.73 -7.50 -6.08
CA TRP A 109 11.63 -6.96 -5.06
C TRP A 109 11.92 -7.91 -3.89
N GLY A 110 11.02 -8.84 -3.55
CA GLY A 110 11.05 -9.54 -2.26
C GLY A 110 10.66 -8.62 -1.09
N GLY A 111 11.04 -8.97 0.15
CA GLY A 111 10.64 -8.19 1.34
C GLY A 111 9.10 -8.16 1.55
N PRO A 112 8.52 -7.37 2.46
CA PRO A 112 9.19 -6.45 3.34
C PRO A 112 10.02 -7.18 4.40
N THR A 113 11.14 -6.58 4.83
CA THR A 113 12.03 -7.15 5.85
C THR A 113 11.59 -6.83 7.27
N ALA A 114 10.92 -5.69 7.45
CA ALA A 114 10.32 -5.20 8.69
C ALA A 114 9.43 -3.97 8.38
N PRO A 115 8.64 -3.46 9.33
CA PRO A 115 8.09 -2.11 9.24
C PRO A 115 9.21 -1.06 9.22
N SER A 116 9.02 0.03 8.47
CA SER A 116 9.93 1.18 8.54
C SER A 116 9.69 1.96 9.84
N SER A 117 10.77 2.30 10.57
CA SER A 117 10.71 3.06 11.82
C SER A 117 11.28 4.47 11.70
N SER A 118 12.07 4.75 10.66
CA SER A 118 12.79 6.02 10.48
C SER A 118 12.22 6.91 9.37
N GLY A 119 11.20 6.45 8.66
CA GLY A 119 10.72 7.11 7.44
C GLY A 119 11.80 7.17 6.36
N THR A 120 11.73 8.17 5.48
CA THR A 120 12.73 8.44 4.43
C THR A 120 13.26 9.87 4.49
N ARG A 121 14.51 10.05 4.05
CA ARG A 121 15.15 11.34 3.83
C ARG A 121 15.04 11.73 2.36
N LEU A 122 15.24 13.02 2.09
CA LEU A 122 15.35 13.54 0.73
C LEU A 122 16.41 12.74 -0.06
N LEU A 123 16.04 12.29 -1.25
CA LEU A 123 16.82 11.44 -2.18
C LEU A 123 17.05 9.99 -1.75
N ASP A 124 16.49 9.52 -0.64
CA ASP A 124 16.53 8.08 -0.32
C ASP A 124 15.86 7.27 -1.43
N THR A 125 16.48 6.17 -1.84
CA THR A 125 15.90 5.27 -2.84
C THR A 125 14.68 4.55 -2.28
N VAL A 126 13.63 4.48 -3.10
CA VAL A 126 12.40 3.74 -2.79
C VAL A 126 12.05 2.77 -3.92
N TYR A 127 11.35 1.70 -3.55
CA TYR A 127 10.91 0.64 -4.46
C TYR A 127 9.41 0.44 -4.34
N SER A 128 8.73 0.19 -5.45
CA SER A 128 7.30 -0.11 -5.44
C SER A 128 6.94 -1.11 -6.53
N TYR A 129 5.76 -1.71 -6.42
CA TYR A 129 5.20 -2.57 -7.45
C TYR A 129 3.76 -2.17 -7.72
N GLY A 130 3.51 -1.56 -8.88
CA GLY A 130 2.19 -1.15 -9.35
C GLY A 130 1.56 -2.19 -10.28
N ASN A 131 0.26 -2.43 -10.14
CA ASN A 131 -0.47 -3.36 -10.99
C ASN A 131 -1.73 -2.73 -11.62
N SER A 132 -1.63 -1.46 -12.03
CA SER A 132 -2.68 -0.79 -12.79
C SER A 132 -3.03 -1.53 -14.09
N SER A 133 -4.32 -1.72 -14.35
CA SER A 133 -4.82 -2.26 -15.63
C SER A 133 -4.49 -1.35 -16.82
N LEU A 134 -4.32 -0.04 -16.60
CA LEU A 134 -4.00 0.95 -17.63
C LEU A 134 -2.60 0.74 -18.25
N ARG A 135 -1.75 -0.07 -17.62
CA ARG A 135 -0.42 -0.43 -18.18
C ARG A 135 -0.49 -1.54 -19.23
N GLY A 136 -1.68 -1.93 -19.68
CA GLY A 136 -1.87 -2.91 -20.76
C GLY A 136 -1.33 -4.31 -20.42
N GLY A 137 -1.19 -4.64 -19.14
CA GLY A 137 -0.61 -5.92 -18.70
C GLY A 137 0.92 -6.04 -18.87
N LEU A 138 1.61 -4.96 -19.23
CA LEU A 138 3.06 -4.93 -19.40
C LEU A 138 3.77 -5.03 -18.03
N LYS A 139 4.09 -6.27 -17.60
CA LYS A 139 4.78 -6.55 -16.33
C LYS A 139 6.11 -5.82 -16.18
N LEU A 140 6.76 -5.44 -17.29
CA LEU A 140 8.00 -4.66 -17.29
C LEU A 140 7.83 -3.27 -16.62
N LEU A 141 6.62 -2.72 -16.63
CA LEU A 141 6.30 -1.40 -16.07
C LEU A 141 5.81 -1.45 -14.62
N SER A 142 5.62 -2.65 -14.07
CA SER A 142 5.08 -2.85 -12.73
C SER A 142 6.11 -2.56 -11.63
N PRO A 143 7.36 -3.07 -11.70
CA PRO A 143 8.41 -2.66 -10.77
C PRO A 143 8.75 -1.18 -10.97
N LYS A 144 8.79 -0.46 -9.85
CA LYS A 144 9.10 0.97 -9.80
C LYS A 144 10.30 1.18 -8.90
N ARG A 145 11.21 2.03 -9.36
CA ARG A 145 12.26 2.62 -8.55
C ARG A 145 12.10 4.13 -8.58
N GLY A 146 12.37 4.76 -7.45
CA GLY A 146 12.22 6.19 -7.29
C GLY A 146 13.12 6.75 -6.19
N VAL A 147 12.89 8.03 -5.91
CA VAL A 147 13.50 8.76 -4.82
C VAL A 147 12.43 9.35 -3.92
N SER A 148 12.70 9.36 -2.62
CA SER A 148 11.91 10.10 -1.64
C SER A 148 12.21 11.59 -1.70
N LEU A 149 11.20 12.40 -1.41
CA LEU A 149 11.30 13.84 -1.21
C LEU A 149 11.40 14.20 0.28
N GLY A 150 11.66 13.22 1.14
CA GLY A 150 11.58 13.31 2.60
C GLY A 150 10.20 12.92 3.11
N ALA A 151 9.96 13.17 4.40
CA ALA A 151 8.66 13.01 5.02
C ALA A 151 8.04 14.38 5.30
N ASN A 152 6.72 14.48 5.14
CA ASN A 152 5.93 15.63 5.55
C ASN A 152 4.63 15.18 6.25
N GLY A 153 3.75 16.13 6.57
CA GLY A 153 2.49 15.86 7.29
C GLY A 153 2.72 15.15 8.62
N GLY A 154 3.61 15.69 9.47
CA GLY A 154 3.95 15.07 10.75
C GLY A 154 4.60 13.69 10.64
N GLY A 155 5.06 13.30 9.45
CA GLY A 155 5.59 11.97 9.12
C GLY A 155 4.54 10.96 8.65
N TRP A 156 3.30 11.40 8.37
CA TRP A 156 2.25 10.57 7.77
C TRP A 156 2.44 10.35 6.27
N ASN A 157 3.21 11.19 5.59
CA ASN A 157 3.36 11.12 4.14
C ASN A 157 4.84 11.14 3.72
N HIS A 158 5.17 10.28 2.78
CA HIS A 158 6.47 10.16 2.14
C HIS A 158 6.33 10.47 0.66
N PRO A 159 6.32 11.76 0.25
CA PRO A 159 6.24 12.09 -1.17
C PRO A 159 7.41 11.49 -1.97
N VAL A 160 7.13 10.96 -3.16
CA VAL A 160 8.11 10.27 -4.01
C VAL A 160 8.03 10.69 -5.47
N TYR A 161 9.17 10.64 -6.16
CA TYR A 161 9.23 10.56 -7.62
C TYR A 161 9.67 9.17 -8.06
N THR A 162 8.90 8.57 -8.95
CA THR A 162 9.23 7.27 -9.54
C THR A 162 9.50 7.42 -11.03
N LEU A 163 10.42 6.61 -11.58
CA LEU A 163 10.77 6.64 -13.01
C LEU A 163 9.54 6.47 -13.91
N THR A 164 8.58 5.64 -13.48
CA THR A 164 7.24 5.63 -14.02
C THR A 164 6.29 6.07 -12.90
N PRO A 165 5.60 7.22 -13.01
CA PRO A 165 4.72 7.70 -11.94
C PRO A 165 3.61 6.69 -11.64
N GLY A 166 3.07 6.75 -10.42
CA GLY A 166 1.84 6.04 -10.06
C GLY A 166 0.67 6.61 -10.87
N ILE A 167 -0.13 5.73 -11.47
CA ILE A 167 -1.32 6.09 -12.26
C ILE A 167 -2.57 5.46 -11.63
N PRO A 168 -3.80 5.86 -12.02
CA PRO A 168 -5.00 5.20 -11.53
C PRO A 168 -4.91 3.67 -11.65
N GLY A 169 -5.26 2.96 -10.58
CA GLY A 169 -5.06 1.52 -10.46
C GLY A 169 -3.76 1.09 -9.76
N ASP A 170 -2.73 1.95 -9.70
CA ASP A 170 -1.56 1.72 -8.85
C ASP A 170 -1.84 2.11 -7.40
N SER A 171 -2.89 2.91 -7.12
CA SER A 171 -3.37 3.22 -5.78
C SER A 171 -3.35 2.01 -4.85
N GLY A 172 -2.82 2.18 -3.65
CA GLY A 172 -2.62 1.13 -2.66
C GLY A 172 -1.29 0.38 -2.78
N SER A 173 -0.49 0.58 -3.84
CA SER A 173 0.80 -0.13 -4.03
C SER A 173 1.74 0.01 -2.83
N ALA A 174 2.42 -1.08 -2.49
CA ALA A 174 3.47 -1.06 -1.47
C ALA A 174 4.65 -0.20 -1.90
N PHE A 175 5.19 0.58 -0.98
CA PHE A 175 6.49 1.23 -1.07
C PHE A 175 7.44 0.64 -0.04
N LEU A 176 8.65 0.30 -0.47
CA LEU A 176 9.76 -0.17 0.35
C LEU A 176 10.86 0.88 0.43
N ASP A 177 11.52 0.98 1.59
CA ASP A 177 12.75 1.75 1.75
C ASP A 177 13.96 1.05 1.11
N ARG A 178 15.14 1.70 1.16
CA ARG A 178 16.40 1.14 0.63
C ARG A 178 16.85 -0.20 1.21
N SER A 179 16.32 -0.57 2.37
CA SER A 179 16.60 -1.84 3.07
C SER A 179 15.48 -2.88 2.89
N GLY A 180 14.47 -2.57 2.07
CA GLY A 180 13.32 -3.42 1.86
C GLY A 180 12.33 -3.40 3.02
N ARG A 181 12.35 -2.40 3.91
CA ARG A 181 11.32 -2.26 4.95
C ARG A 181 10.06 -1.63 4.39
N ALA A 182 8.91 -2.00 4.93
CA ALA A 182 7.61 -1.44 4.55
C ALA A 182 7.56 0.05 4.91
N LEU A 183 7.65 0.91 3.90
CA LEU A 183 7.62 2.36 4.05
C LEU A 183 6.18 2.88 4.07
N GLY A 184 5.38 2.46 3.09
CA GLY A 184 4.05 3.04 2.97
C GLY A 184 3.20 2.50 1.84
N VAL A 185 2.05 3.14 1.70
CA VAL A 185 0.97 2.79 0.78
C VAL A 185 0.78 3.95 -0.19
N LEU A 186 0.81 3.67 -1.50
CA LEU A 186 0.56 4.70 -2.50
C LEU A 186 -0.87 5.25 -2.35
N SER A 187 -1.00 6.53 -2.02
CA SER A 187 -2.30 7.19 -1.91
C SER A 187 -2.70 7.78 -3.27
N THR A 188 -2.11 8.89 -3.69
CA THR A 188 -2.52 9.59 -4.92
C THR A 188 -1.35 10.22 -5.67
N LEU A 189 -1.65 10.84 -6.81
CA LEU A 189 -0.80 11.84 -7.45
C LEU A 189 -0.99 13.17 -6.70
N SER A 190 0.04 13.67 -6.04
CA SER A 190 -0.04 14.93 -5.32
C SER A 190 -0.04 16.09 -6.33
N ILE A 191 -1.11 16.91 -6.30
CA ILE A 191 -1.19 18.15 -7.09
C ILE A 191 -0.39 19.27 -6.39
N ALA A 192 -0.29 19.22 -5.06
CA ALA A 192 0.50 20.12 -4.22
C ALA A 192 1.10 19.34 -3.03
N PRO A 193 2.19 19.82 -2.41
CA PRO A 193 3.02 20.97 -2.81
C PRO A 193 4.08 20.63 -3.88
N VAL A 194 4.26 19.35 -4.22
CA VAL A 194 5.28 18.93 -5.20
C VAL A 194 4.60 18.31 -6.44
N PRO A 195 4.44 19.09 -7.53
CA PRO A 195 3.75 18.63 -8.72
C PRO A 195 4.32 17.34 -9.28
N LEU A 196 3.45 16.46 -9.79
CA LEU A 196 3.82 15.18 -10.41
C LEU A 196 4.45 14.15 -9.46
N SER A 197 4.56 14.46 -8.16
CA SER A 197 4.96 13.47 -7.16
C SER A 197 3.76 12.60 -6.78
N ASN A 198 4.04 11.46 -6.17
CA ASN A 198 3.01 10.65 -5.53
C ASN A 198 3.11 10.75 -4.01
N GLY A 199 1.96 10.84 -3.35
CA GLY A 199 1.86 10.71 -1.90
C GLY A 199 1.90 9.25 -1.47
N VAL A 200 2.61 8.95 -0.39
CA VAL A 200 2.74 7.60 0.17
C VAL A 200 2.46 7.66 1.66
N SER A 201 1.31 7.15 2.09
CA SER A 201 0.90 7.10 3.50
C SER A 201 1.83 6.18 4.28
N ASP A 202 2.31 6.63 5.43
CA ASP A 202 3.20 5.85 6.31
C ASP A 202 2.45 4.64 6.87
N VAL A 203 2.84 3.44 6.44
CA VAL A 203 2.12 2.21 6.80
C VAL A 203 2.29 1.86 8.28
N THR A 204 3.43 2.19 8.89
CA THR A 204 3.69 1.90 10.30
C THR A 204 2.79 2.75 11.19
N ARG A 205 2.60 4.04 10.86
CA ARG A 205 1.65 4.94 11.52
C ARG A 205 0.21 4.50 11.27
N ALA A 206 -0.14 4.18 10.02
CA ALA A 206 -1.49 3.75 9.67
C ALA A 206 -1.90 2.48 10.42
N VAL A 207 -1.02 1.48 10.52
CA VAL A 207 -1.28 0.24 11.26
C VAL A 207 -1.37 0.50 12.76
N ARG A 208 -0.52 1.37 13.33
CA ARG A 208 -0.67 1.77 14.74
C ARG A 208 -2.01 2.44 15.01
N TYR A 209 -2.43 3.34 14.13
CA TYR A 209 -3.73 4.00 14.24
C TYR A 209 -4.87 2.99 14.10
N ALA A 210 -4.79 2.05 13.15
CA ALA A 210 -5.76 0.97 12.98
C ALA A 210 -5.88 0.10 14.24
N ASN A 211 -4.75 -0.29 14.82
CA ASN A 211 -4.73 -1.11 16.03
C ASN A 211 -5.24 -0.37 17.27
N ALA A 212 -4.98 0.93 17.38
CA ALA A 212 -5.42 1.73 18.51
C ALA A 212 -6.90 2.13 18.43
N ASN A 213 -7.42 2.36 17.22
CA ASN A 213 -8.70 3.05 17.03
C ASN A 213 -9.72 2.28 16.18
N GLY A 214 -9.29 1.28 15.41
CA GLY A 214 -10.07 0.65 14.34
C GLY A 214 -10.70 -0.69 14.69
N GLY A 215 -10.55 -1.18 15.92
CA GLY A 215 -11.09 -2.49 16.33
C GLY A 215 -10.41 -3.69 15.66
N VAL A 216 -9.21 -3.49 15.09
CA VAL A 216 -8.36 -4.55 14.54
C VAL A 216 -7.08 -4.68 15.36
N ALA A 217 -6.41 -5.83 15.28
CA ALA A 217 -5.12 -6.06 15.93
C ALA A 217 -4.21 -6.85 15.00
N VAL A 218 -3.60 -6.15 14.04
CA VAL A 218 -2.80 -6.76 12.97
C VAL A 218 -1.33 -6.39 13.06
N THR A 219 -0.49 -7.28 12.57
CA THR A 219 0.96 -7.10 12.42
C THR A 219 1.36 -7.33 10.98
N LEU A 220 2.36 -6.59 10.49
CA LEU A 220 2.94 -6.80 9.16
C LEU A 220 3.57 -8.19 9.06
N ALA A 221 3.21 -8.96 8.04
CA ALA A 221 3.91 -10.19 7.69
C ALA A 221 5.19 -9.87 6.90
N THR A 222 6.32 -10.44 7.31
CA THR A 222 7.59 -10.31 6.58
C THR A 222 7.59 -11.16 5.31
N GLY A 223 8.26 -10.67 4.27
CA GLY A 223 8.44 -11.39 3.00
C GLY A 223 9.11 -12.75 3.17
N THR A 224 8.72 -13.71 2.34
CA THR A 224 9.34 -15.05 2.26
C THR A 224 10.52 -15.09 1.29
N GLU A 225 10.56 -14.16 0.34
CA GLU A 225 11.68 -13.91 -0.56
C GLU A 225 12.55 -12.76 -0.05
N ARG A 226 13.87 -12.97 -0.09
CA ARG A 226 14.87 -11.95 0.27
C ARG A 226 14.69 -10.69 -0.58
N PHE A 227 14.78 -9.52 0.06
CA PHE A 227 14.77 -8.24 -0.63
C PHE A 227 15.98 -8.07 -1.59
N ARG A 228 15.73 -7.60 -2.81
CA ARG A 228 16.70 -7.46 -3.91
C ARG A 228 16.57 -6.09 -4.59
N ALA A 229 17.28 -5.10 -4.07
CA ALA A 229 17.35 -3.74 -4.63
C ALA A 229 17.79 -3.68 -6.12
N ASN A 230 18.60 -4.64 -6.56
CA ASN A 230 19.16 -4.69 -7.92
C ASN A 230 18.52 -5.80 -8.78
N ALA A 231 17.29 -6.22 -8.46
CA ALA A 231 16.59 -7.20 -9.30
C ALA A 231 16.43 -6.67 -10.74
N LEU A 232 16.83 -7.47 -11.73
CA LEU A 232 16.66 -7.11 -13.14
C LEU A 232 15.21 -7.34 -13.57
N PRO A 233 14.63 -6.50 -14.46
CA PRO A 233 13.19 -6.48 -14.77
C PRO A 233 12.58 -7.78 -15.36
N LEU A 234 13.36 -8.85 -15.51
CA LEU A 234 12.94 -10.12 -16.12
C LEU A 234 13.40 -11.36 -15.33
N GLY A 235 13.83 -11.24 -14.08
CA GLY A 235 14.24 -12.41 -13.29
C GLY A 235 15.47 -13.14 -13.84
N VAL A 236 16.24 -12.50 -14.72
CA VAL A 236 17.53 -13.02 -15.20
C VAL A 236 18.46 -13.08 -14.01
N ARG A 237 18.73 -14.31 -13.55
CA ARG A 237 19.85 -14.60 -12.66
C ARG A 237 21.11 -14.44 -13.51
N LEU A 238 21.82 -13.32 -13.34
CA LEU A 238 23.26 -13.38 -13.54
C LEU A 238 23.77 -14.29 -12.43
N GLY A 239 23.98 -15.57 -12.75
CA GLY A 239 24.92 -16.36 -11.98
C GLY A 239 26.21 -15.55 -11.97
N LEU A 240 26.62 -15.10 -10.78
CA LEU A 240 28.01 -14.71 -10.64
C LEU A 240 28.80 -15.95 -11.04
N LEU A 241 29.67 -15.77 -12.03
CA LEU A 241 30.84 -16.60 -12.19
C LEU A 241 31.49 -16.75 -10.81
N ASP A 242 31.76 -17.99 -10.43
CA ASP A 242 32.58 -18.33 -9.29
C ASP A 242 33.92 -17.57 -9.40
N LEU A 243 34.18 -16.71 -8.41
CA LEU A 243 35.49 -16.39 -7.87
C LEU A 243 35.34 -16.25 -6.35
#